data_AF-A0A7E4WB20-F1
#
_entry.id   AF-A0A7E4WB20-F1
#
_cell.length_a   1.000
_cell.length_b   1.000
_cell.length_c   1.000
_cell.angle_alpha   90.00
_cell.angle_beta   90.00
_cell.angle_gamma   90.00
#
_symmetry.space_group_name_H-M   'P 1'
#
loop_
_entity.id
_entity.type
_entity.pdbx_description
1 polymer ?
#
loop_
_entity_poly.entity_id
_entity_poly.type
_entity_poly.pdbx_seq_one_letter_code
_entity_poly.pdbx_strand_id
1 'polypeptide(L)'
;MFVVVVVIMSPRGSEGGLEEEFQTKMDITLLKIILIACMGVISFLAGTAPIKIYELLKRNSSPDGISSLIISLMSCFAGGVILGVCLLDMLPDAREEFEKFQTLTDWHYEYPFLEILIGVGFFIVYFLEEVIDKLCVHEHQNERQRRMTITLAPHTLDHPDVEDESVTSSASSQQPITKIKLDLPSTKEERKALMSAITFVLALCIHGFLEGFAFGVQDTTMSVANLFFGIIVHKALVNFSVGMSLMERLSGRRWVVAALICVLAVISPIGGALGLLIQSSNINEVPKTGISTVLSCFSIGCFFFITFFDILAVERKNNHNNLLQWCCSVGGFFVVAGMIYLSHQ
;
A
#
# COMPACT_ATOMS: atom_id res chain seq x y z
N MET A 1 -9.85 20.38 -16.70
CA MET A 1 -10.38 19.57 -15.58
C MET A 1 -11.20 20.39 -14.59
N PHE A 2 -10.89 21.69 -14.39
CA PHE A 2 -11.78 22.70 -13.78
C PHE A 2 -13.20 22.74 -14.41
N VAL A 3 -13.30 22.44 -15.71
CA VAL A 3 -14.55 22.44 -16.48
C VAL A 3 -15.54 21.35 -16.03
N VAL A 4 -15.08 20.21 -15.50
CA VAL A 4 -15.99 19.14 -15.05
C VAL A 4 -16.69 19.54 -13.76
N VAL A 5 -16.01 20.27 -12.88
CA VAL A 5 -16.59 20.80 -11.63
C VAL A 5 -17.55 21.95 -11.93
N VAL A 6 -17.19 22.86 -12.85
CA VAL A 6 -18.06 23.98 -13.24
C VAL A 6 -19.35 23.52 -13.94
N VAL A 7 -19.32 22.42 -14.70
CA VAL A 7 -20.52 21.85 -15.34
C VAL A 7 -21.48 21.22 -14.31
N ILE A 8 -20.97 20.76 -13.17
CA ILE A 8 -21.80 20.25 -12.05
C ILE A 8 -22.36 21.41 -11.19
N MET A 9 -21.71 22.58 -11.20
CA MET A 9 -22.11 23.76 -10.40
C MET A 9 -23.23 24.62 -11.01
N SER A 10 -23.92 24.21 -12.07
CA SER A 10 -25.00 25.01 -12.66
C SER A 10 -26.32 24.78 -11.92
N PRO A 11 -26.81 25.72 -11.08
CA PRO A 11 -28.04 25.54 -10.34
C PRO A 11 -29.20 25.80 -11.31
N ARG A 12 -29.97 24.77 -11.66
CA ARG A 12 -31.31 24.96 -12.23
C ARG A 12 -32.26 25.15 -11.07
N GLY A 13 -32.73 26.38 -10.91
CA GLY A 13 -33.47 26.79 -9.72
C GLY A 13 -34.90 26.28 -9.61
N SER A 14 -35.41 26.54 -8.40
CA SER A 14 -36.79 26.79 -7.99
C SER A 14 -37.62 25.60 -7.51
N GLU A 15 -37.85 25.63 -6.19
CA GLU A 15 -38.98 25.10 -5.41
C GLU A 15 -38.95 23.63 -4.99
N GLY A 16 -38.38 23.38 -3.79
CA GLY A 16 -38.66 22.18 -3.00
C GLY A 16 -37.56 21.86 -2.00
N GLY A 17 -37.56 22.44 -0.80
CA GLY A 17 -36.44 22.30 0.16
C GLY A 17 -36.08 20.86 0.58
N LEU A 18 -37.03 19.91 0.50
CA LEU A 18 -36.75 18.49 0.75
C LEU A 18 -36.24 17.78 -0.51
N GLU A 19 -36.80 18.12 -1.68
CA GLU A 19 -36.34 17.57 -2.98
C GLU A 19 -34.95 18.09 -3.34
N GLU A 20 -34.62 19.35 -3.05
CA GLU A 20 -33.27 19.92 -3.21
C GLU A 20 -32.26 19.28 -2.25
N GLU A 21 -32.61 19.03 -0.98
CA GLU A 21 -31.72 18.35 -0.03
C GLU A 21 -31.48 16.88 -0.44
N PHE A 22 -32.53 16.19 -0.90
CA PHE A 22 -32.44 14.83 -1.40
C PHE A 22 -31.62 14.74 -2.69
N GLN A 23 -31.85 15.67 -3.63
CA GLN A 23 -31.11 15.77 -4.90
C GLN A 23 -29.62 16.05 -4.63
N THR A 24 -29.32 16.98 -3.72
CA THR A 24 -27.94 17.32 -3.35
C THR A 24 -27.21 16.13 -2.70
N LYS A 25 -27.87 15.37 -1.81
CA LYS A 25 -27.29 14.16 -1.20
C LYS A 25 -27.05 13.04 -2.22
N MET A 26 -27.97 12.86 -3.17
CA MET A 26 -27.84 11.91 -4.27
C MET A 26 -26.66 12.27 -5.19
N ASP A 27 -26.48 13.56 -5.49
CA ASP A 27 -25.39 14.06 -6.33
C ASP A 27 -24.02 13.88 -5.66
N ILE A 28 -23.91 14.12 -4.34
CA ILE A 28 -22.66 13.89 -3.58
C ILE A 28 -22.31 12.40 -3.54
N THR A 29 -23.29 11.53 -3.33
CA THR A 29 -23.08 10.07 -3.28
C THR A 29 -22.58 9.55 -4.62
N LEU A 30 -23.19 9.98 -5.73
CA LEU A 30 -22.76 9.64 -7.08
C LEU A 30 -21.34 10.14 -7.36
N LEU A 31 -21.05 11.40 -7.00
CA LEU A 31 -19.72 11.98 -7.12
C LEU A 31 -18.68 11.11 -6.42
N LYS A 32 -18.93 10.73 -5.16
CA LYS A 32 -18.02 9.86 -4.39
C LYS A 32 -17.79 8.52 -5.05
N ILE A 33 -18.82 7.87 -5.58
CA ILE A 33 -18.67 6.58 -6.28
C ILE A 33 -17.74 6.73 -7.49
N ILE A 34 -17.91 7.80 -8.28
CA ILE A 34 -17.04 8.10 -9.42
C ILE A 34 -15.61 8.35 -8.97
N LEU A 35 -15.41 9.13 -7.90
CA LEU A 35 -14.09 9.45 -7.36
C LEU A 35 -13.39 8.22 -6.76
N ILE A 36 -14.12 7.35 -6.05
CA ILE A 36 -13.63 6.06 -5.54
C ILE A 36 -13.15 5.16 -6.68
N ALA A 37 -13.93 5.07 -7.77
CA ALA A 37 -13.55 4.31 -8.95
C ALA A 37 -12.31 4.91 -9.64
N CYS A 38 -12.28 6.23 -9.80
CA CYS A 38 -11.17 6.98 -10.37
C CYS A 38 -9.86 6.74 -9.57
N MET A 39 -9.97 6.78 -8.24
CA MET A 39 -8.87 6.50 -7.32
C MET A 39 -8.28 5.10 -7.57
N GLY A 40 -9.12 4.07 -7.72
CA GLY A 40 -8.67 2.71 -8.02
C GLY A 40 -7.95 2.60 -9.37
N VAL A 41 -8.51 3.22 -10.42
CA VAL A 41 -7.91 3.21 -11.77
C VAL A 41 -6.56 3.91 -11.77
N ILE A 42 -6.46 5.10 -11.20
CA ILE A 42 -5.20 5.85 -11.14
C ILE A 42 -4.16 5.09 -10.30
N SER A 43 -4.57 4.50 -9.18
CA SER A 43 -3.68 3.67 -8.35
C SER A 43 -3.09 2.51 -9.15
N PHE A 44 -3.92 1.81 -9.92
CA PHE A 44 -3.49 0.70 -10.77
C PHE A 44 -2.54 1.15 -11.89
N LEU A 45 -2.90 2.23 -12.60
CA LEU A 45 -2.08 2.76 -13.70
C LEU A 45 -0.72 3.26 -13.19
N ALA A 46 -0.71 4.01 -12.09
CA ALA A 46 0.51 4.54 -11.49
C ALA A 46 1.41 3.42 -10.96
N GLY A 47 0.84 2.41 -10.30
CA GLY A 47 1.61 1.27 -9.79
C GLY A 47 2.17 0.37 -10.89
N THR A 48 1.43 0.14 -11.97
CA THR A 48 1.92 -0.71 -13.07
C THR A 48 2.90 -0.01 -14.01
N ALA A 49 2.93 1.33 -14.04
CA ALA A 49 3.89 2.09 -14.85
C ALA A 49 5.37 1.71 -14.61
N PRO A 50 5.85 1.59 -13.36
CA PRO A 50 7.16 1.05 -13.00
C PRO A 50 7.54 -0.27 -13.66
N ILE A 51 6.58 -1.19 -13.88
CA ILE A 51 6.87 -2.49 -14.51
C ILE A 51 7.40 -2.28 -15.93
N LYS A 52 6.76 -1.40 -16.70
CA LYS A 52 7.19 -1.05 -18.06
C LYS A 52 8.51 -0.28 -18.05
N ILE A 53 8.67 0.65 -17.11
CA ILE A 53 9.93 1.41 -16.95
C ILE A 53 11.10 0.47 -16.67
N TYR A 54 10.92 -0.45 -15.72
CA TYR A 54 11.91 -1.46 -15.38
C TYR A 54 12.28 -2.35 -16.59
N GLU A 55 11.29 -2.75 -17.39
CA GLU A 55 11.53 -3.50 -18.64
C GLU A 55 12.32 -2.70 -19.68
N LEU A 56 12.00 -1.41 -19.85
CA LEU A 56 12.71 -0.54 -20.79
C LEU A 56 14.17 -0.32 -20.37
N LEU A 57 14.42 -0.08 -19.07
CA LEU A 57 15.76 0.11 -18.53
C LEU A 57 16.60 -1.17 -18.64
N LYS A 58 16.03 -2.33 -18.31
CA LYS A 58 16.74 -3.61 -18.38
C LYS A 58 16.99 -4.10 -19.80
N ARG A 59 16.14 -3.73 -20.77
CA ARG A 59 16.30 -4.11 -22.18
C ARG A 59 17.44 -3.35 -22.88
N ASN A 60 17.74 -2.12 -22.45
CA ASN A 60 18.64 -1.22 -23.16
C ASN A 60 20.07 -1.17 -22.59
N SER A 61 20.44 -2.01 -21.63
CA SER A 61 21.73 -1.88 -20.93
C SER A 61 22.33 -3.21 -20.48
N SER A 62 23.65 -3.31 -20.63
CA SER A 62 24.58 -4.24 -19.97
C SER A 62 25.84 -3.41 -19.65
N PRO A 63 26.56 -3.56 -18.51
CA PRO A 63 26.46 -4.54 -17.43
C PRO A 63 25.74 -4.00 -16.17
N ASP A 64 25.37 -4.92 -15.27
CA ASP A 64 24.39 -4.85 -14.16
C ASP A 64 24.48 -3.68 -13.14
N GLY A 65 25.46 -2.79 -13.23
CA GLY A 65 25.71 -1.74 -12.22
C GLY A 65 24.94 -0.43 -12.42
N ILE A 66 24.72 0.02 -13.66
CA ILE A 66 24.08 1.33 -13.90
C ILE A 66 22.56 1.25 -13.69
N SER A 67 21.94 0.15 -14.13
CA SER A 67 20.51 -0.06 -13.94
C SER A 67 20.14 -0.19 -12.46
N SER A 68 20.93 -0.95 -11.70
CA SER A 68 20.74 -1.10 -10.25
C SER A 68 20.95 0.22 -9.52
N LEU A 69 21.92 1.04 -9.93
CA LEU A 69 22.08 2.40 -9.41
C LEU A 69 20.85 3.26 -9.71
N ILE A 70 20.37 3.32 -10.96
CA ILE A 70 19.21 4.14 -11.32
C ILE A 70 17.97 3.74 -10.52
N ILE A 71 17.72 2.43 -10.39
CA ILE A 71 16.60 1.92 -9.60
C ILE A 71 16.74 2.35 -8.13
N SER A 72 17.91 2.20 -7.54
CA SER A 72 18.18 2.64 -6.17
C SER A 72 17.96 4.14 -5.99
N LEU A 73 18.42 4.97 -6.94
CA LEU A 73 18.18 6.42 -6.91
C LEU A 73 16.69 6.76 -7.03
N MET A 74 15.94 6.04 -7.85
CA MET A 74 14.50 6.18 -7.95
C MET A 74 13.79 5.77 -6.66
N SER A 75 14.21 4.67 -6.02
CA SER A 75 13.71 4.22 -4.71
C SER A 75 14.00 5.25 -3.61
N CYS A 76 15.19 5.87 -3.60
CA CYS A 76 15.53 6.94 -2.67
C CYS A 76 14.71 8.22 -2.92
N PHE A 77 14.54 8.61 -4.18
CA PHE A 77 13.69 9.73 -4.57
C PHE A 77 12.25 9.50 -4.13
N ALA A 78 11.71 8.30 -4.36
CA ALA A 78 10.42 7.85 -3.89
C ALA A 78 10.28 7.97 -2.36
N GLY A 79 11.28 7.53 -1.59
CA GLY A 79 11.30 7.71 -0.14
C GLY A 79 11.21 9.18 0.29
N GLY A 80 11.90 10.06 -0.44
CA GLY A 80 11.80 11.51 -0.28
C GLY A 80 10.42 12.08 -0.56
N VAL A 81 9.80 11.65 -1.66
CA VAL A 81 8.43 12.04 -2.04
C VAL A 81 7.43 11.62 -0.98
N ILE A 82 7.48 10.36 -0.51
CA ILE A 82 6.58 9.87 0.54
C ILE A 82 6.79 10.68 1.83
N LEU A 83 8.04 10.97 2.22
CA LEU A 83 8.32 11.82 3.38
C LEU A 83 7.72 13.22 3.22
N GLY A 84 7.84 13.81 2.03
CA GLY A 84 7.28 15.12 1.70
C GLY A 84 5.76 15.12 1.83
N VAL A 85 5.08 14.14 1.24
CA VAL A 85 3.63 13.96 1.38
C VAL A 85 3.23 13.84 2.85
N CYS A 86 3.92 13.02 3.62
CA CYS A 86 3.57 12.79 5.03
C CYS A 86 3.66 14.08 5.86
N LEU A 87 4.72 14.85 5.68
CA LEU A 87 5.00 16.03 6.51
C LEU A 87 4.27 17.28 6.04
N LEU A 88 4.08 17.44 4.73
CA LEU A 88 3.62 18.71 4.14
C LEU A 88 2.17 18.66 3.67
N ASP A 89 1.60 17.47 3.45
CA ASP A 89 0.23 17.27 2.98
C ASP A 89 -0.60 16.64 4.11
N MET A 90 -0.30 15.39 4.46
CA MET A 90 -1.14 14.62 5.39
C MET A 90 -1.10 15.12 6.84
N LEU A 91 0.06 15.54 7.34
CA LEU A 91 0.19 15.98 8.73
C LEU A 91 -0.57 17.29 9.00
N PRO A 92 -0.47 18.33 8.15
CA PRO A 92 -1.34 19.51 8.23
C PRO A 92 -2.83 19.15 8.17
N ASP A 93 -3.24 18.28 7.22
CA ASP A 93 -4.63 17.87 7.07
C ASP A 93 -5.15 17.16 8.34
N ALA A 94 -4.37 16.25 8.91
CA ALA A 94 -4.74 15.58 10.17
C ALA A 94 -4.86 16.55 11.35
N ARG A 95 -4.07 17.63 11.35
CA ARG A 95 -4.17 18.70 12.37
C ARG A 95 -5.45 19.49 12.21
N GLU A 96 -5.81 19.88 10.99
CA GLU A 96 -7.08 20.56 10.71
C GLU A 96 -8.28 19.68 11.09
N GLU A 97 -8.25 18.38 10.76
CA GLU A 97 -9.28 17.42 11.18
C GLU A 97 -9.38 17.32 12.70
N PHE A 98 -8.26 17.32 13.42
CA PHE A 98 -8.24 17.26 14.88
C PHE A 98 -8.77 18.55 15.51
N GLU A 99 -8.41 19.72 14.99
CA GLU A 99 -8.95 21.01 15.43
C GLU A 99 -10.48 21.07 15.20
N LYS A 100 -10.96 20.56 14.07
CA LYS A 100 -12.41 20.40 13.82
C LYS A 100 -13.04 19.49 14.88
N PHE A 101 -12.40 18.39 15.25
CA PHE A 101 -12.92 17.51 16.31
C PHE A 101 -12.96 18.20 17.69
N GLN A 102 -11.94 18.97 18.04
CA GLN A 102 -11.89 19.71 19.32
C GLN A 102 -13.00 20.76 19.41
N THR A 103 -13.22 21.53 18.34
CA THR A 103 -14.28 22.55 18.29
C THR A 103 -15.67 21.92 18.38
N LEU A 104 -15.90 20.75 17.77
CA LEU A 104 -17.18 20.05 17.85
C LEU A 104 -17.48 19.44 19.24
N THR A 105 -16.45 19.21 20.06
CA THR A 105 -16.56 18.51 21.35
C THR A 105 -16.30 19.41 22.56
N ASP A 106 -16.03 20.70 22.33
CA ASP A 106 -15.49 21.65 23.33
C ASP A 106 -14.23 21.11 24.03
N TRP A 107 -13.49 20.19 23.39
CA TRP A 107 -12.37 19.46 23.98
C TRP A 107 -11.04 20.13 23.67
N HIS A 108 -10.77 21.25 24.34
CA HIS A 108 -9.53 22.03 24.17
C HIS A 108 -8.49 21.62 25.21
N TYR A 109 -7.67 20.62 24.88
CA TYR A 109 -6.52 20.21 25.71
C TYR A 109 -5.21 20.50 24.96
N GLU A 110 -4.24 21.12 25.64
CA GLU A 110 -2.90 21.44 25.11
C GLU A 110 -1.97 20.21 25.01
N TYR A 111 -2.51 19.01 25.17
CA TYR A 111 -1.73 17.77 25.15
C TYR A 111 -1.62 17.21 23.72
N PRO A 112 -0.44 16.71 23.28
CA PRO A 112 -0.19 16.30 21.89
C PRO A 112 -0.80 14.92 21.56
N PHE A 113 -2.14 14.83 21.64
CA PHE A 113 -2.88 13.60 21.34
C PHE A 113 -2.70 13.16 19.89
N LEU A 114 -2.70 14.12 18.96
CA LEU A 114 -2.48 13.87 17.54
C LEU A 114 -1.16 13.15 17.30
N GLU A 115 -0.06 13.66 17.87
CA GLU A 115 1.26 13.05 17.75
C GLU A 115 1.34 11.66 18.40
N ILE A 116 0.62 11.44 19.51
CA ILE A 116 0.53 10.11 20.13
C ILE A 116 -0.16 9.12 19.20
N LEU A 117 -1.27 9.52 18.56
CA LEU A 117 -1.96 8.65 17.61
C LEU A 117 -1.07 8.33 16.40
N ILE A 118 -0.30 9.30 15.89
CA ILE A 118 0.70 9.06 14.86
C ILE A 118 1.75 8.03 15.35
N GLY A 119 2.25 8.19 16.57
CA GLY A 119 3.18 7.24 17.19
C GLY A 119 2.59 5.83 17.31
N VAL A 120 1.32 5.71 17.69
CA VAL A 120 0.61 4.43 17.75
C VAL A 120 0.53 3.79 16.36
N GLY A 121 0.20 4.55 15.31
CA GLY A 121 0.21 4.05 13.93
C GLY A 121 1.57 3.49 13.51
N PHE A 122 2.65 4.20 13.84
CA PHE A 122 4.03 3.74 13.61
C PHE A 122 4.31 2.40 14.31
N PHE A 123 3.97 2.29 15.61
CA PHE A 123 4.22 1.07 16.36
C PHE A 123 3.34 -0.11 15.93
N ILE A 124 2.14 0.14 15.39
CA ILE A 124 1.29 -0.92 14.81
C ILE A 124 1.99 -1.57 13.62
N VAL A 125 2.54 -0.78 12.69
CA VAL A 125 3.28 -1.35 11.55
C VAL A 125 4.53 -2.07 12.00
N TYR A 126 5.26 -1.49 12.97
CA TYR A 126 6.44 -2.16 13.52
C TYR A 126 6.09 -3.52 14.16
N PHE A 127 5.00 -3.57 14.94
CA PHE A 127 4.51 -4.81 15.52
C PHE A 127 4.11 -5.83 14.45
N LEU A 128 3.46 -5.39 13.38
CA LEU A 128 3.09 -6.26 12.27
C LEU A 128 4.32 -6.86 11.57
N GLU A 129 5.37 -6.08 11.34
CA GLU A 129 6.62 -6.61 10.79
C GLU A 129 7.23 -7.69 11.69
N GLU A 130 7.29 -7.45 13.00
CA GLU A 130 7.83 -8.41 13.98
C GLU A 130 6.99 -9.70 14.06
N VAL A 131 5.65 -9.58 13.98
CA VAL A 131 4.75 -10.73 13.98
C VAL A 131 4.93 -11.56 12.70
N ILE A 132 5.02 -10.92 11.54
CA ILE A 132 5.20 -11.61 10.25
C ILE A 132 6.55 -12.34 10.25
N ASP A 133 7.62 -11.69 10.69
CA ASP A 133 8.94 -12.34 10.76
C ASP A 133 8.91 -13.57 11.68
N LYS A 134 8.31 -13.45 12.88
CA LYS A 134 8.19 -14.58 13.82
C LYS A 134 7.32 -15.73 13.33
N LEU A 135 6.14 -15.45 12.78
CA LEU A 135 5.25 -16.48 12.24
C LEU A 135 5.95 -17.28 11.15
N CYS A 136 6.70 -16.60 10.28
CA CYS A 136 7.44 -17.23 9.20
C CYS A 136 8.68 -18.01 9.67
N VAL A 137 9.38 -17.55 10.72
CA VAL A 137 10.49 -18.31 11.34
C VAL A 137 9.97 -19.60 11.99
N HIS A 138 8.81 -19.55 12.64
CA HIS A 138 8.22 -20.70 13.33
C HIS A 138 7.75 -21.79 12.36
N GLU A 139 7.17 -21.39 11.21
CA GLU A 139 6.82 -22.32 10.13
C GLU A 139 8.08 -23.04 9.57
N HIS A 140 9.21 -22.31 9.52
CA HIS A 140 10.50 -22.85 9.06
C HIS A 140 11.10 -23.92 9.98
N GLN A 141 10.99 -23.75 11.30
CA GLN A 141 11.44 -24.78 12.23
C GLN A 141 10.62 -26.06 12.06
N ASN A 142 9.29 -25.93 11.91
CA ASN A 142 8.41 -27.06 11.72
C ASN A 142 8.64 -27.79 10.39
N GLU A 143 8.82 -27.08 9.26
CA GLU A 143 9.11 -27.72 7.98
C GLU A 143 10.48 -28.42 7.96
N ARG A 144 11.52 -27.79 8.53
CA ARG A 144 12.86 -28.37 8.61
C ARG A 144 12.85 -29.63 9.48
N GLN A 145 12.14 -29.60 10.61
CA GLN A 145 11.98 -30.74 11.50
C GLN A 145 11.18 -31.85 10.82
N ARG A 146 10.11 -31.53 10.07
CA ARG A 146 9.32 -32.50 9.30
C ARG A 146 10.10 -33.16 8.16
N ARG A 147 10.94 -32.40 7.43
CA ARG A 147 11.85 -32.96 6.41
C ARG A 147 12.91 -33.87 7.02
N MET A 148 13.46 -33.50 8.18
CA MET A 148 14.45 -34.30 8.90
C MET A 148 13.83 -35.62 9.39
N THR A 149 12.61 -35.59 9.94
CA THR A 149 11.86 -36.79 10.35
C THR A 149 11.54 -37.72 9.18
N ILE A 150 11.25 -37.19 7.98
CA ILE A 150 10.98 -38.01 6.78
C ILE A 150 12.26 -38.68 6.24
N THR A 151 13.42 -38.03 6.31
CA THR A 151 14.71 -38.64 5.91
C THR A 151 15.22 -39.67 6.90
N LEU A 152 14.77 -39.61 8.17
CA LEU A 152 15.15 -40.51 9.26
C LEU A 152 14.22 -41.71 9.45
N ALA A 153 13.25 -41.95 8.56
CA ALA A 153 12.51 -43.22 8.52
C ALA A 153 13.29 -44.21 7.64
N PRO A 154 14.14 -45.10 8.19
CA PRO A 154 14.92 -46.03 7.40
C PRO A 154 14.07 -47.28 7.17
N HIS A 155 14.25 -47.87 6.01
CA HIS A 155 13.91 -49.26 5.75
C HIS A 155 14.37 -50.14 6.92
N THR A 156 13.42 -50.73 7.65
CA THR A 156 13.65 -51.94 8.43
C THR A 156 12.51 -52.90 8.15
N LEU A 157 12.71 -53.78 7.17
CA LEU A 157 12.37 -55.20 7.31
C LEU A 157 13.35 -56.00 6.43
N ASP A 158 14.15 -56.81 7.12
CA ASP A 158 14.99 -57.90 6.62
C ASP A 158 14.22 -58.87 5.74
N HIS A 159 14.82 -59.31 4.63
CA HIS A 159 15.15 -60.73 4.42
C HIS A 159 16.09 -60.93 3.22
N PRO A 160 17.14 -61.77 3.34
CA PRO A 160 17.92 -62.24 2.19
C PRO A 160 17.33 -63.55 1.60
N ASP A 161 17.74 -63.81 0.36
CA ASP A 161 17.88 -65.11 -0.35
C ASP A 161 16.94 -65.45 -1.54
N VAL A 162 17.59 -65.45 -2.71
CA VAL A 162 17.58 -66.45 -3.82
C VAL A 162 16.52 -66.39 -4.96
N GLU A 163 17.07 -66.09 -6.15
CA GLU A 163 16.86 -66.60 -7.54
C GLU A 163 15.50 -66.58 -8.29
N ASP A 164 15.60 -65.96 -9.49
CA ASP A 164 15.08 -66.31 -10.83
C ASP A 164 13.69 -65.89 -11.35
N GLU A 165 13.72 -65.60 -12.66
CA GLU A 165 12.64 -65.51 -13.67
C GLU A 165 11.63 -64.33 -13.71
N SER A 166 11.86 -63.47 -14.71
CA SER A 166 11.00 -63.21 -15.90
C SER A 166 9.49 -62.80 -15.78
N VAL A 167 9.17 -61.72 -16.53
CA VAL A 167 7.89 -61.40 -17.23
C VAL A 167 6.80 -60.52 -16.53
N THR A 168 6.58 -59.37 -17.18
CA THR A 168 5.33 -58.57 -17.37
C THR A 168 4.68 -57.71 -16.27
N SER A 169 4.74 -56.40 -16.52
CA SER A 169 3.66 -55.40 -16.51
C SER A 169 2.51 -55.53 -15.52
N SER A 170 2.35 -54.52 -14.67
CA SER A 170 1.03 -53.96 -14.35
C SER A 170 1.15 -52.47 -14.04
N ALA A 171 0.34 -51.68 -14.73
CA ALA A 171 0.16 -50.27 -14.51
C ALA A 171 -0.47 -50.00 -13.13
N SER A 172 0.08 -49.03 -12.40
CA SER A 172 -0.70 -48.27 -11.42
C SER A 172 -0.69 -46.80 -11.81
N SER A 173 -1.81 -46.38 -12.37
CA SER A 173 -2.19 -45.02 -12.69
C SER A 173 -1.90 -44.07 -11.53
N GLN A 174 -0.88 -43.22 -11.66
CA GLN A 174 -0.81 -41.95 -10.95
C GLN A 174 -1.09 -40.86 -11.97
N GLN A 175 -2.32 -40.37 -11.92
CA GLN A 175 -2.76 -39.17 -12.62
C GLN A 175 -1.78 -38.02 -12.34
N PRO A 176 -1.42 -37.19 -13.33
CA PRO A 176 -0.75 -35.95 -13.06
C PRO A 176 -1.80 -35.04 -12.42
N ILE A 177 -1.88 -35.03 -11.09
CA ILE A 177 -2.47 -33.90 -10.40
C ILE A 177 -1.62 -32.71 -10.81
N THR A 178 -2.21 -31.86 -11.66
CA THR A 178 -1.71 -30.53 -12.01
C THR A 178 -1.57 -29.76 -10.71
N LYS A 179 -0.44 -29.96 -10.02
CA LYS A 179 -0.01 -29.09 -8.94
C LYS A 179 0.14 -27.75 -9.63
N ILE A 180 -0.79 -26.83 -9.34
CA ILE A 180 -0.59 -25.41 -9.55
C ILE A 180 0.73 -25.12 -8.83
N LYS A 181 1.81 -25.08 -9.60
CA LYS A 181 3.14 -24.80 -9.10
C LYS A 181 3.14 -23.30 -8.87
N LEU A 182 2.55 -22.88 -7.76
CA LEU A 182 2.87 -21.60 -7.17
C LEU A 182 4.36 -21.71 -6.87
N ASP A 183 5.20 -21.06 -7.68
CA ASP A 183 6.67 -21.12 -7.57
C ASP A 183 7.08 -20.55 -6.21
N LEU A 184 7.01 -21.39 -5.18
CA LEU A 184 7.45 -21.06 -3.84
C LEU A 184 8.96 -20.81 -3.89
N PRO A 185 9.46 -19.71 -3.31
CA PRO A 185 10.86 -19.32 -3.46
C PRO A 185 11.80 -20.41 -2.93
N SER A 186 12.75 -20.82 -3.77
CA SER A 186 13.60 -22.00 -3.55
C SER A 186 14.82 -21.68 -2.69
N THR A 187 15.25 -20.42 -2.65
CA THR A 187 16.42 -19.96 -1.89
C THR A 187 16.02 -19.14 -0.65
N LYS A 188 16.88 -19.12 0.37
CA LYS A 188 16.66 -18.35 1.61
C LYS A 188 16.55 -16.84 1.34
N GLU A 189 17.32 -16.34 0.39
CA GLU A 189 17.36 -14.93 0.02
C GLU A 189 16.10 -14.50 -0.75
N GLU A 190 15.60 -15.30 -1.70
CA GLU A 190 14.34 -15.01 -2.41
C GLU A 190 13.14 -14.99 -1.45
N ARG A 191 13.12 -15.88 -0.45
CA ARG A 191 12.07 -15.85 0.57
C ARG A 191 12.14 -14.59 1.42
N LYS A 192 13.34 -14.19 1.87
CA LYS A 192 13.52 -12.97 2.66
C LYS A 192 13.06 -11.73 1.89
N ALA A 193 13.41 -11.62 0.60
CA ALA A 193 12.94 -10.55 -0.27
C ALA A 193 11.40 -10.57 -0.43
N LEU A 194 10.81 -11.75 -0.59
CA LEU A 194 9.35 -11.90 -0.65
C LEU A 194 8.67 -11.49 0.65
N MET A 195 9.21 -11.88 1.82
CA MET A 195 8.62 -11.53 3.12
C MET A 195 8.67 -10.03 3.37
N SER A 196 9.81 -9.41 3.06
CA SER A 196 9.95 -7.95 3.14
C SER A 196 8.97 -7.26 2.18
N ALA A 197 8.77 -7.77 0.97
CA ALA A 197 7.77 -7.24 0.04
C ALA A 197 6.32 -7.44 0.54
N ILE A 198 6.00 -8.58 1.16
CA ILE A 198 4.66 -8.85 1.71
C ILE A 198 4.37 -7.92 2.90
N THR A 199 5.33 -7.76 3.81
CA THR A 199 5.19 -6.86 4.97
C THR A 199 4.96 -5.42 4.51
N PHE A 200 5.78 -4.96 3.57
CA PHE A 200 5.64 -3.65 2.93
C PHE A 200 4.26 -3.47 2.29
N VAL A 201 3.78 -4.45 1.52
CA VAL A 201 2.44 -4.39 0.88
C VAL A 201 1.33 -4.43 1.93
N LEU A 202 1.45 -5.22 2.99
CA LEU A 202 0.45 -5.30 4.05
C LEU A 202 0.31 -3.96 4.79
N ALA A 203 1.44 -3.32 5.13
CA ALA A 203 1.46 -2.01 5.76
C ALA A 203 0.75 -0.97 4.87
N LEU A 204 1.03 -1.01 3.57
CA LEU A 204 0.37 -0.15 2.57
C LEU A 204 -1.11 -0.49 2.36
N CYS A 205 -1.53 -1.75 2.51
CA CYS A 205 -2.94 -2.13 2.50
C CYS A 205 -3.69 -1.52 3.68
N ILE A 206 -3.10 -1.54 4.88
CA ILE A 206 -3.70 -0.91 6.06
C ILE A 206 -3.84 0.60 5.81
N HIS A 207 -2.74 1.27 5.46
CA HIS A 207 -2.75 2.69 5.13
C HIS A 207 -3.80 3.03 4.06
N GLY A 208 -3.78 2.31 2.93
CA GLY A 208 -4.68 2.57 1.81
C GLY A 208 -6.14 2.30 2.16
N PHE A 209 -6.43 1.36 3.04
CA PHE A 209 -7.78 1.14 3.58
C PHE A 209 -8.23 2.32 4.45
N LEU A 210 -7.38 2.76 5.39
CA LEU A 210 -7.67 3.84 6.34
C LEU A 210 -7.96 5.16 5.63
N GLU A 211 -7.13 5.53 4.67
CA GLU A 211 -7.28 6.72 3.85
C GLU A 211 -8.55 6.66 2.98
N GLY A 212 -8.79 5.51 2.33
CA GLY A 212 -10.02 5.29 1.57
C GLY A 212 -11.25 5.47 2.47
N PHE A 213 -11.22 4.90 3.67
CA PHE A 213 -12.31 5.04 4.64
C PHE A 213 -12.53 6.50 5.04
N ALA A 214 -11.48 7.24 5.40
CA ALA A 214 -11.56 8.65 5.75
C ALA A 214 -12.20 9.48 4.62
N PHE A 215 -11.80 9.21 3.37
CA PHE A 215 -12.42 9.79 2.18
C PHE A 215 -13.92 9.46 2.06
N GLY A 216 -14.28 8.20 2.29
CA GLY A 216 -15.65 7.72 2.24
C GLY A 216 -16.57 8.42 3.26
N VAL A 217 -16.04 8.82 4.42
CA VAL A 217 -16.82 9.41 5.53
C VAL A 217 -17.11 10.91 5.35
N GLN A 218 -16.41 11.61 4.45
CA GLN A 218 -16.60 13.06 4.25
C GLN A 218 -18.04 13.45 3.88
N ASP A 219 -18.56 14.57 4.34
CA ASP A 219 -19.98 14.89 4.22
C ASP A 219 -20.28 16.02 3.22
N THR A 220 -19.33 16.92 2.98
CA THR A 220 -19.50 18.07 2.11
C THR A 220 -18.81 17.90 0.75
N THR A 221 -19.39 18.46 -0.32
CA THR A 221 -18.80 18.44 -1.66
C THR A 221 -17.41 19.07 -1.69
N MET A 222 -17.21 20.17 -0.95
CA MET A 222 -15.90 20.83 -0.87
C MET A 222 -14.86 19.95 -0.18
N SER A 223 -15.19 19.33 0.96
CA SER A 223 -14.28 18.38 1.62
C SER A 223 -13.95 17.20 0.72
N VAL A 224 -14.96 16.62 0.05
CA VAL A 224 -14.76 15.53 -0.92
C VAL A 224 -13.83 15.94 -2.05
N ALA A 225 -14.01 17.13 -2.63
CA ALA A 225 -13.19 17.59 -3.75
C ALA A 225 -11.75 17.88 -3.33
N ASN A 226 -11.55 18.59 -2.21
CA ASN A 226 -10.23 18.93 -1.69
C ASN A 226 -9.46 17.68 -1.27
N LEU A 227 -10.09 16.80 -0.48
CA LEU A 227 -9.48 15.56 -0.03
C LEU A 227 -9.18 14.63 -1.21
N PHE A 228 -10.06 14.55 -2.23
CA PHE A 228 -9.77 13.77 -3.43
C PHE A 228 -8.56 14.27 -4.21
N PHE A 229 -8.32 15.57 -4.24
CA PHE A 229 -7.18 16.14 -4.97
C PHE A 229 -5.85 15.82 -4.27
N GLY A 230 -5.78 15.99 -2.94
CA GLY A 230 -4.62 15.59 -2.12
C GLY A 230 -4.32 14.11 -2.29
N ILE A 231 -5.22 13.26 -1.76
CA ILE A 231 -5.82 12.16 -2.53
C ILE A 231 -4.99 11.57 -3.68
N ILE A 232 -5.47 11.93 -4.86
CA ILE A 232 -5.07 11.33 -6.11
C ILE A 232 -3.61 11.62 -6.47
N VAL A 233 -3.11 12.80 -6.07
CA VAL A 233 -1.72 13.20 -6.32
C VAL A 233 -0.79 12.34 -5.50
N HIS A 234 -0.99 12.27 -4.18
CA HIS A 234 -0.13 11.45 -3.34
C HIS A 234 -0.27 9.97 -3.69
N LYS A 235 -1.47 9.51 -4.04
CA LYS A 235 -1.72 8.09 -4.34
C LYS A 235 -1.11 7.63 -5.64
N ALA A 236 -1.06 8.50 -6.65
CA ALA A 236 -0.29 8.24 -7.86
C ALA A 236 1.20 8.13 -7.54
N LEU A 237 1.74 9.07 -6.75
CA LEU A 237 3.15 9.10 -6.38
C LEU A 237 3.57 7.90 -5.52
N VAL A 238 2.77 7.55 -4.51
CA VAL A 238 3.00 6.40 -3.64
C VAL A 238 2.92 5.10 -4.44
N ASN A 239 1.88 4.87 -5.24
CA ASN A 239 1.76 3.62 -6.00
C ASN A 239 2.87 3.45 -7.04
N PHE A 240 3.27 4.54 -7.70
CA PHE A 240 4.44 4.53 -8.58
C PHE A 240 5.72 4.12 -7.82
N SER A 241 5.95 4.75 -6.67
CA SER A 241 7.10 4.47 -5.80
C SER A 241 7.14 3.01 -5.34
N VAL A 242 6.00 2.51 -4.86
CA VAL A 242 5.82 1.13 -4.42
C VAL A 242 6.05 0.15 -5.57
N GLY A 243 5.52 0.44 -6.76
CA GLY A 243 5.75 -0.37 -7.94
C GLY A 243 7.23 -0.49 -8.30
N MET A 244 8.00 0.61 -8.19
CA MET A 244 9.45 0.59 -8.38
C MET A 244 10.14 -0.30 -7.33
N SER A 245 9.85 -0.10 -6.05
CA SER A 245 10.47 -0.88 -4.96
C SER A 245 10.11 -2.37 -5.02
N LEU A 246 8.90 -2.73 -5.46
CA LEU A 246 8.49 -4.12 -5.68
C LEU A 246 9.21 -4.75 -6.88
N MET A 247 9.39 -3.99 -7.97
CA MET A 247 10.15 -4.46 -9.13
C MET A 247 11.63 -4.69 -8.82
N GLU A 248 12.20 -3.92 -7.88
CA GLU A 248 13.55 -4.13 -7.37
C GLU A 248 13.64 -5.44 -6.56
N ARG A 249 12.70 -5.66 -5.62
CA ARG A 249 12.67 -6.84 -4.74
C ARG A 249 12.30 -8.14 -5.46
N LEU A 250 11.42 -8.07 -6.46
CA LEU A 250 10.77 -9.21 -7.12
C LEU A 250 10.95 -9.21 -8.64
N SER A 251 12.10 -8.72 -9.14
CA SER A 251 12.37 -8.51 -10.58
C SER A 251 12.11 -9.73 -11.49
N GLY A 252 12.24 -10.95 -10.97
CA GLY A 252 11.98 -12.21 -11.69
C GLY A 252 10.51 -12.66 -11.73
N ARG A 253 9.61 -12.02 -10.98
CA ARG A 253 8.22 -12.46 -10.74
C ARG A 253 7.22 -11.34 -11.02
N ARG A 254 7.25 -10.80 -12.24
CA ARG A 254 6.42 -9.65 -12.66
C ARG A 254 4.92 -9.85 -12.43
N TRP A 255 4.42 -11.08 -12.63
CA TRP A 255 3.03 -11.43 -12.34
C TRP A 255 2.67 -11.27 -10.85
N VAL A 256 3.60 -11.60 -9.94
CA VAL A 256 3.41 -11.39 -8.50
C VAL A 256 3.39 -9.89 -8.19
N VAL A 257 4.30 -9.10 -8.78
CA VAL A 257 4.29 -7.64 -8.63
C VAL A 257 2.98 -7.03 -9.12
N ALA A 258 2.52 -7.41 -10.32
CA ALA A 258 1.25 -6.94 -10.86
C ALA A 258 0.06 -7.33 -9.96
N ALA A 259 0.05 -8.55 -9.41
CA ALA A 259 -0.99 -8.99 -8.48
C ALA A 259 -0.99 -8.18 -7.17
N LEU A 260 0.19 -7.92 -6.58
CA LEU A 260 0.31 -7.08 -5.37
C LEU A 260 -0.17 -5.64 -5.62
N ILE A 261 0.13 -5.09 -6.80
CA ILE A 261 -0.32 -3.75 -7.20
C ILE A 261 -1.83 -3.73 -7.43
N CYS A 262 -2.43 -4.78 -7.99
CA CYS A 262 -3.89 -4.91 -8.05
C CYS A 262 -4.51 -4.88 -6.66
N VAL A 263 -3.94 -5.61 -5.70
CA VAL A 263 -4.43 -5.61 -4.31
C VAL A 263 -4.39 -4.18 -3.73
N LEU A 264 -3.27 -3.47 -3.90
CA LEU A 264 -3.12 -2.08 -3.44
C LEU A 264 -4.07 -1.11 -4.16
N ALA A 265 -4.38 -1.34 -5.43
CA ALA A 265 -5.31 -0.49 -6.18
C ALA A 265 -6.77 -0.64 -5.69
N VAL A 266 -7.15 -1.82 -5.22
CA VAL A 266 -8.53 -2.14 -4.78
C VAL A 266 -8.76 -1.84 -3.30
N ILE A 267 -7.72 -1.82 -2.47
CA ILE A 267 -7.88 -1.66 -1.02
C ILE A 267 -8.50 -0.31 -0.61
N SER A 268 -8.08 0.80 -1.22
CA SER A 268 -8.66 2.11 -0.92
C SER A 268 -10.07 2.28 -1.46
N PRO A 269 -10.42 1.78 -2.66
CA PRO A 269 -11.81 1.70 -3.06
C PRO A 269 -12.70 0.92 -2.09
N ILE A 270 -12.20 -0.19 -1.53
CA ILE A 270 -12.91 -0.93 -0.47
C ILE A 270 -13.08 -0.06 0.77
N GLY A 271 -12.01 0.60 1.24
CA GLY A 271 -12.07 1.56 2.35
C GLY A 271 -13.12 2.65 2.11
N GLY A 272 -13.09 3.29 0.94
CA GLY A 272 -14.02 4.35 0.56
C GLY A 272 -15.46 3.89 0.43
N ALA A 273 -15.69 2.69 -0.08
CA ALA A 273 -17.03 2.10 -0.09
C ALA A 273 -17.56 1.87 1.33
N LEU A 274 -16.74 1.34 2.24
CA LEU A 274 -17.13 1.18 3.64
C LEU A 274 -17.34 2.51 4.35
N GLY A 275 -16.48 3.50 4.11
CA GLY A 275 -16.64 4.84 4.63
C GLY A 275 -17.94 5.50 4.14
N LEU A 276 -18.29 5.33 2.87
CA LEU A 276 -19.55 5.81 2.29
C LEU A 276 -20.77 5.15 2.93
N LEU A 277 -20.70 3.83 3.20
CA LEU A 277 -21.77 3.11 3.91
C LEU A 277 -21.97 3.65 5.33
N ILE A 278 -20.89 3.98 6.03
CA ILE A 278 -20.95 4.57 7.37
C ILE A 278 -21.41 6.03 7.32
N GLN A 279 -20.99 6.80 6.33
CA GLN A 279 -21.47 8.17 6.13
C GLN A 279 -22.99 8.22 5.98
N SER A 280 -23.54 7.27 5.21
CA SER A 280 -24.98 7.13 4.94
C SER A 280 -25.77 6.69 6.18
N SER A 281 -25.10 6.21 7.22
CA SER A 281 -25.74 5.89 8.49
C SER A 281 -26.02 7.15 9.32
N ASN A 282 -27.09 7.09 10.12
CA ASN A 282 -27.57 8.19 10.97
C ASN A 282 -26.72 8.37 12.25
N ILE A 283 -25.40 8.32 12.09
CA ILE A 283 -24.41 8.59 13.14
C ILE A 283 -24.14 10.09 13.15
N ASN A 284 -24.04 10.67 14.36
CA ASN A 284 -23.70 12.07 14.60
C ASN A 284 -22.37 12.47 13.95
N GLU A 285 -22.18 13.77 13.69
CA GLU A 285 -20.95 14.31 13.09
C GLU A 285 -19.71 14.04 13.95
N VAL A 286 -19.81 14.18 15.28
CA VAL A 286 -18.69 14.01 16.23
C VAL A 286 -17.98 12.65 16.09
N PRO A 287 -18.66 11.48 16.16
CA PRO A 287 -18.01 10.20 15.92
C PRO A 287 -17.39 10.07 14.53
N LYS A 288 -18.01 10.65 13.48
CA LYS A 288 -17.50 10.56 12.10
C LYS A 288 -16.17 11.30 11.97
N THR A 289 -16.11 12.54 12.47
CA THR A 289 -14.89 13.34 12.49
C THR A 289 -13.82 12.68 13.37
N GLY A 290 -14.18 12.25 14.58
CA GLY A 290 -13.22 11.59 15.49
C GLY A 290 -12.62 10.31 14.90
N ILE A 291 -13.42 9.48 14.25
CA ILE A 291 -12.91 8.29 13.55
C ILE A 291 -11.99 8.72 12.39
N SER A 292 -12.39 9.67 11.55
CA SER A 292 -11.54 10.17 10.45
C SER A 292 -10.17 10.60 10.96
N THR A 293 -10.15 11.47 11.98
CA THR A 293 -8.92 11.98 12.57
C THR A 293 -8.02 10.87 13.11
N VAL A 294 -8.60 9.87 13.79
CA VAL A 294 -7.83 8.73 14.32
C VAL A 294 -7.20 7.93 13.19
N LEU A 295 -7.97 7.64 12.14
CA LEU A 295 -7.49 6.87 11.00
C LEU A 295 -6.43 7.64 10.19
N SER A 296 -6.60 8.96 10.02
CA SER A 296 -5.62 9.86 9.39
C SER A 296 -4.30 9.87 10.18
N CYS A 297 -4.35 9.98 11.51
CA CYS A 297 -3.14 9.93 12.34
C CYS A 297 -2.43 8.58 12.24
N PHE A 298 -3.17 7.47 12.31
CA PHE A 298 -2.60 6.13 12.15
C PHE A 298 -1.95 5.96 10.77
N SER A 299 -2.61 6.48 9.73
CA SER A 299 -2.12 6.48 8.35
C SER A 299 -0.77 7.19 8.20
N ILE A 300 -0.58 8.35 8.83
CA ILE A 300 0.71 9.08 8.86
C ILE A 300 1.78 8.25 9.59
N GLY A 301 1.43 7.64 10.73
CA GLY A 301 2.34 6.77 11.48
C GLY A 301 2.83 5.59 10.66
N CYS A 302 1.92 4.94 9.91
CA CYS A 302 2.26 3.86 8.98
C CYS A 302 3.28 4.30 7.94
N PHE A 303 3.09 5.49 7.34
CA PHE A 303 4.03 5.98 6.35
C PHE A 303 5.39 6.35 6.91
N PHE A 304 5.49 6.92 8.12
CA PHE A 304 6.79 7.15 8.72
C PHE A 304 7.58 5.84 8.86
N PHE A 305 6.91 4.78 9.30
CA PHE A 305 7.55 3.47 9.37
C PHE A 305 8.05 3.01 8.00
N ILE A 306 7.15 3.00 7.00
CA ILE A 306 7.45 2.58 5.63
C ILE A 306 8.60 3.39 5.02
N THR A 307 8.56 4.71 5.15
CA THR A 307 9.58 5.60 4.57
C THR A 307 10.95 5.35 5.17
N PHE A 308 11.06 5.35 6.51
CA PHE A 308 12.36 5.25 7.16
C PHE A 308 12.91 3.83 7.13
N PHE A 309 12.10 2.82 7.40
CA PHE A 309 12.56 1.44 7.58
C PHE A 309 12.47 0.61 6.30
N ASP A 310 11.33 0.65 5.60
CA ASP A 310 11.16 -0.18 4.41
C ASP A 310 11.84 0.41 3.17
N ILE A 311 11.92 1.73 3.02
CA ILE A 311 12.50 2.36 1.82
C ILE A 311 13.93 2.84 2.12
N LEU A 312 14.08 3.87 2.94
CA LEU A 312 15.37 4.55 3.10
C LEU A 312 16.43 3.68 3.77
N ALA A 313 16.09 2.94 4.82
CA ALA A 313 17.05 2.07 5.50
C ALA A 313 17.46 0.85 4.66
N VAL A 314 16.57 0.34 3.80
CA VAL A 314 16.91 -0.73 2.86
C VAL A 314 17.87 -0.22 1.80
N GLU A 315 17.60 0.93 1.20
CA GLU A 315 18.49 1.52 0.18
C GLU A 315 19.87 1.88 0.74
N ARG A 316 19.94 2.38 1.97
CA ARG A 316 21.21 2.74 2.62
C ARG A 316 22.13 1.54 2.90
N LYS A 317 21.60 0.32 2.90
CA LYS A 317 22.38 -0.91 3.13
C LYS A 317 23.02 -1.45 1.85
N ASN A 318 22.67 -0.92 0.68
CA ASN A 318 23.25 -1.39 -0.58
C ASN A 318 24.66 -0.81 -0.81
N ASN A 319 25.36 -1.30 -1.83
CA ASN A 319 26.74 -0.89 -2.13
C ASN A 319 26.83 0.37 -3.02
N HIS A 320 25.74 1.13 -3.18
CA HIS A 320 25.74 2.33 -4.02
C HIS A 320 26.25 3.58 -3.26
N ASN A 321 26.38 4.69 -3.97
CA ASN A 321 26.85 5.94 -3.38
C ASN A 321 25.75 6.57 -2.48
N ASN A 322 25.96 6.46 -1.17
CA ASN A 322 25.08 7.00 -0.14
C ASN A 322 24.80 8.51 -0.28
N LEU A 323 25.75 9.30 -0.79
CA LEU A 323 25.55 10.75 -0.94
C LEU A 323 24.57 11.04 -2.08
N LEU A 324 24.66 10.29 -3.18
CA LEU A 324 23.77 10.47 -4.33
C LEU A 324 22.34 10.02 -3.98
N GLN A 325 22.21 8.91 -3.26
CA GLN A 325 20.94 8.45 -2.69
C GLN A 325 20.31 9.52 -1.78
N TRP A 326 21.10 10.11 -0.88
CA TRP A 326 20.64 11.20 -0.04
C TRP A 326 20.18 12.41 -0.85
N CYS A 327 20.95 12.85 -1.85
CA CYS A 327 20.54 13.93 -2.74
C CYS A 327 19.21 13.64 -3.46
N CYS A 328 19.01 12.40 -3.91
CA CYS A 328 17.76 11.97 -4.54
C CYS A 328 16.59 12.01 -3.55
N SER A 329 16.76 11.52 -2.32
CA SER A 329 15.72 11.63 -1.28
C SER A 329 15.37 13.07 -0.94
N VAL A 330 16.37 13.95 -0.80
CA VAL A 330 16.15 15.38 -0.57
C VAL A 330 15.42 16.01 -1.76
N GLY A 331 15.82 15.67 -2.99
CA GLY A 331 15.15 16.11 -4.20
C GLY A 331 13.67 15.70 -4.25
N GLY A 332 13.35 14.45 -3.90
CA GLY A 332 11.96 13.98 -3.82
C GLY A 332 11.12 14.75 -2.82
N PHE A 333 11.66 15.04 -1.64
CA PHE A 333 10.99 15.85 -0.61
C PHE A 333 10.68 17.27 -1.13
N PHE A 334 11.67 17.94 -1.73
CA PHE A 334 11.48 19.30 -2.23
C PHE A 334 10.59 19.40 -3.47
N VAL A 335 10.49 18.35 -4.28
CA VAL A 335 9.50 18.29 -5.38
C VAL A 335 8.09 18.38 -4.80
N VAL A 336 7.78 17.63 -3.74
CA VAL A 336 6.47 17.71 -3.08
C VAL A 336 6.25 19.08 -2.44
N ALA A 337 7.27 19.61 -1.74
CA ALA A 337 7.20 20.95 -1.17
C ALA A 337 6.88 22.03 -2.22
N GLY A 338 7.52 21.95 -3.40
CA GLY A 338 7.26 22.85 -4.52
C GLY A 338 5.86 22.68 -5.09
N MET A 339 5.37 21.44 -5.23
CA MET A 339 4.01 21.17 -5.69
C MET A 339 2.95 21.78 -4.76
N ILE A 340 3.12 21.60 -3.45
CA ILE A 340 2.20 22.15 -2.44
C ILE A 340 2.29 23.68 -2.38
N TYR A 341 3.48 24.25 -2.52
CA TYR A 341 3.62 25.71 -2.58
C TYR A 341 2.87 26.30 -3.78
N LEU A 342 2.98 25.67 -4.95
CA LEU A 342 2.29 26.11 -6.17
C LEU A 342 0.77 25.92 -6.10
N SER A 343 0.25 24.96 -5.33
CA SER A 343 -1.19 24.77 -5.17
C SER A 343 -1.85 25.82 -4.27
N HIS A 344 -1.06 26.55 -3.47
CA HIS A 344 -1.53 27.61 -2.57
C HIS A 344 -1.45 29.02 -3.18
N GLN A 345 -0.95 29.18 -4.41
CA GLN A 345 -0.92 30.46 -5.15
C GLN A 345 -2.14 30.65 -6.03
#